data_AF-A0AAW5HXZ4-F1
#
_entry.id   AF-A0AAW5HXZ4-F1
#
_cell.length_a   1.000
_cell.length_b   1.000
_cell.length_c   1.000
_cell.angle_alpha   90.00
_cell.angle_beta   90.00
_cell.angle_gamma   90.00
#
_symmetry.space_group_name_H-M   'P 1'
#
loop_
_entity.id
_entity.type
_entity.pdbx_description
1 polymer ?
#
loop_
_entity_poly.entity_id
_entity_poly.type
_entity_poly.pdbx_seq_one_letter_code
_entity_poly.pdbx_strand_id
1 'polypeptide(L)'
;MTQPLFFHSQHNPAHGGIPVVAPWFAQTLGEQMHGWATSLEWQHDGDTMRVSHDNFHLVFRSQLDDARSRFELTITNGATTPRPVQIALHPYWACDAATAELSGVQGSRFLDKTDGELKTVEGPLRFGNETDAVIAGATSAVLRDATRELTFTCTGTDHLVVWNPGPDVCRDAEDLGDDDWAHFVCVEPALLGEDRRGVTLIPGASASIALEVAVAALP
;
A
#
# COMPACT_ATOMS: atom_id res chain seq x y z
N MET A 1 21.14 -6.23 -15.27
CA MET A 1 20.34 -6.85 -14.20
C MET A 1 19.01 -6.13 -14.21
N THR A 2 17.89 -6.84 -14.26
CA THR A 2 16.56 -6.25 -14.15
C THR A 2 16.43 -5.60 -12.77
N GLN A 3 15.97 -4.35 -12.72
CA GLN A 3 15.70 -3.66 -11.45
C GLN A 3 14.69 -4.48 -10.64
N PRO A 4 14.90 -4.70 -9.33
CA PRO A 4 13.97 -5.48 -8.51
C PRO A 4 12.59 -4.85 -8.52
N LEU A 5 11.52 -5.64 -8.33
CA LEU A 5 10.15 -5.09 -8.27
C LEU A 5 9.93 -4.28 -6.99
N PHE A 6 10.41 -4.82 -5.87
CA PHE A 6 10.28 -4.21 -4.55
C PHE A 6 11.59 -3.64 -4.04
N PHE A 7 11.47 -2.54 -3.32
CA PHE A 7 12.51 -2.02 -2.46
C PHE A 7 12.53 -2.78 -1.12
N HIS A 8 13.71 -2.89 -0.53
CA HIS A 8 13.91 -3.41 0.81
C HIS A 8 14.98 -2.57 1.49
N SER A 9 14.61 -1.86 2.57
CA SER A 9 15.56 -1.11 3.37
C SER A 9 16.59 -2.04 4.00
N GLN A 10 17.85 -1.60 3.98
CA GLN A 10 18.94 -2.28 4.70
C GLN A 10 18.98 -1.91 6.18
N HIS A 11 18.30 -0.83 6.58
CA HIS A 11 18.27 -0.33 7.96
C HIS A 11 17.21 -1.05 8.79
N ASN A 12 16.00 -1.20 8.24
CA ASN A 12 14.94 -1.96 8.89
C ASN A 12 14.12 -2.75 7.85
N PRO A 13 14.14 -4.10 7.91
CA PRO A 13 13.40 -4.95 6.99
C PRO A 13 11.87 -4.75 6.97
N ALA A 14 11.30 -4.06 7.97
CA ALA A 14 9.88 -3.69 7.96
C ALA A 14 9.54 -2.67 6.85
N HIS A 15 10.51 -1.90 6.37
CA HIS A 15 10.35 -0.95 5.26
C HIS A 15 10.78 -1.60 3.94
N GLY A 16 9.94 -2.48 3.41
CA GLY A 16 10.21 -3.16 2.16
C GLY A 16 9.20 -4.24 1.80
N GLY A 17 9.25 -4.70 0.55
CA GLY A 17 8.34 -5.74 0.07
C GLY A 17 6.88 -5.25 0.04
N ILE A 18 5.97 -6.05 0.61
CA ILE A 18 4.54 -5.77 0.66
C ILE A 18 3.94 -6.07 2.03
N PRO A 19 4.15 -5.19 3.03
CA PRO A 19 3.47 -5.32 4.31
C PRO A 19 1.94 -5.36 4.14
N VAL A 20 1.30 -6.25 4.90
CA VAL A 20 -0.15 -6.37 4.97
C VAL A 20 -0.66 -5.52 6.12
N VAL A 21 -1.52 -4.55 5.80
CA VAL A 21 -2.17 -3.66 6.77
C VAL A 21 -3.56 -4.19 7.06
N ALA A 22 -3.80 -4.64 8.29
CA ALA A 22 -5.08 -5.14 8.75
C ALA A 22 -5.09 -5.34 10.28
N PRO A 23 -6.27 -5.27 10.93
CA PRO A 23 -7.60 -5.01 10.38
C PRO A 23 -7.98 -3.52 10.39
N TRP A 24 -6.99 -2.63 10.52
CA TRP A 24 -7.18 -1.19 10.35
C TRP A 24 -5.94 -0.51 9.76
N PHE A 25 -6.17 0.64 9.13
CA PHE A 25 -5.11 1.49 8.58
C PHE A 25 -4.71 2.57 9.58
N ALA A 26 -3.43 2.96 9.62
CA ALA A 26 -2.90 3.90 10.61
C ALA A 26 -3.35 3.53 12.04
N GLN A 27 -3.87 4.49 12.81
CA GLN A 27 -4.45 4.28 14.15
C GLN A 27 -5.96 4.60 14.16
N THR A 28 -6.67 4.38 13.05
CA THR A 28 -8.06 4.84 12.88
C THR A 28 -9.09 4.03 13.67
N LEU A 29 -8.87 2.73 13.84
CA LEU A 29 -9.77 1.82 14.57
C LEU A 29 -9.09 1.10 15.73
N GLY A 30 -7.81 1.39 16.00
CA GLY A 30 -7.03 0.79 17.07
C GLY A 30 -5.75 1.56 17.36
N GLU A 31 -5.09 1.24 18.48
CA GLU A 31 -3.93 1.99 18.97
C GLU A 31 -2.63 1.64 18.22
N GLN A 32 -2.51 0.43 17.67
CA GLN A 32 -1.33 0.03 16.91
C GLN A 32 -1.35 0.64 15.50
N MET A 33 -0.22 1.19 15.06
CA MET A 33 -0.04 1.64 13.68
C MET A 33 -0.21 0.45 12.70
N HIS A 34 -1.11 0.59 11.73
CA HIS A 34 -1.37 -0.38 10.65
C HIS A 34 -1.93 -1.74 11.11
N GLY A 35 -2.52 -1.79 12.30
CA GLY A 35 -3.05 -3.02 12.86
C GLY A 35 -1.98 -4.06 13.17
N TRP A 36 -2.41 -5.27 13.49
CA TRP A 36 -1.53 -6.32 14.00
C TRP A 36 -0.99 -7.26 12.92
N ALA A 37 -1.54 -7.24 11.70
CA ALA A 37 -1.25 -8.26 10.69
C ALA A 37 0.23 -8.33 10.28
N THR A 38 0.92 -7.19 10.22
CA THR A 38 2.35 -7.12 9.89
C THR A 38 3.27 -7.64 10.99
N SER A 39 2.77 -7.78 12.22
CA SER A 39 3.57 -8.19 13.40
C SER A 39 3.41 -9.66 13.75
N LEU A 40 2.55 -10.39 13.03
CA LEU A 40 2.31 -11.81 13.26
C LEU A 40 3.09 -12.68 12.28
N GLU A 41 3.38 -13.90 12.70
CA GLU A 41 3.89 -14.95 11.82
C GLU A 41 2.75 -15.56 11.03
N TRP A 42 2.90 -15.61 9.69
CA TRP A 42 1.91 -16.18 8.79
C TRP A 42 2.25 -17.64 8.48
N GLN A 43 1.23 -18.46 8.28
CA GLN A 43 1.41 -19.80 7.75
C GLN A 43 1.52 -19.74 6.23
N HIS A 44 2.61 -20.28 5.69
CA HIS A 44 2.90 -20.28 4.26
C HIS A 44 2.54 -21.62 3.61
N ASP A 45 1.85 -21.56 2.48
CA ASP A 45 1.52 -22.69 1.63
C ASP A 45 1.59 -22.25 0.16
N GLY A 46 2.77 -22.43 -0.43
CA GLY A 46 3.07 -21.99 -1.80
C GLY A 46 2.92 -20.47 -1.96
N ASP A 47 1.99 -20.07 -2.82
CA ASP A 47 1.67 -18.67 -3.12
C ASP A 47 0.67 -18.04 -2.13
N THR A 48 0.22 -18.81 -1.15
CA THR A 48 -0.84 -18.42 -0.23
C THR A 48 -0.32 -18.36 1.20
N MET A 49 -0.57 -17.25 1.87
CA MET A 49 -0.25 -17.03 3.28
C MET A 49 -1.54 -16.84 4.09
N ARG A 50 -1.58 -17.39 5.30
CA ARG A 50 -2.75 -17.31 6.18
C ARG A 50 -2.36 -16.94 7.60
N VAL A 51 -3.16 -16.09 8.22
CA VAL A 51 -3.04 -15.79 9.66
C VAL A 51 -4.44 -15.64 10.26
N SER A 52 -4.58 -15.93 11.53
CA SER A 52 -5.82 -15.70 12.27
C SER A 52 -5.52 -15.12 13.63
N HIS A 53 -6.19 -14.04 13.96
CA HIS A 53 -6.04 -13.36 15.24
C HIS A 53 -7.31 -12.58 15.53
N ASP A 54 -7.69 -12.52 16.82
CA ASP A 54 -8.86 -11.81 17.29
C ASP A 54 -10.12 -12.08 16.44
N ASN A 55 -10.41 -13.36 16.16
CA ASN A 55 -11.54 -13.80 15.34
C ASN A 55 -11.59 -13.23 13.91
N PHE A 56 -10.51 -12.67 13.37
CA PHE A 56 -10.36 -12.42 11.95
C PHE A 56 -9.50 -13.51 11.32
N HIS A 57 -9.87 -13.91 10.11
CA HIS A 57 -9.10 -14.82 9.27
C HIS A 57 -8.63 -14.07 8.04
N LEU A 58 -7.31 -14.01 7.83
CA LEU A 58 -6.72 -13.35 6.67
C LEU A 58 -6.12 -14.39 5.75
N VAL A 59 -6.29 -14.16 4.46
CA VAL A 59 -5.65 -14.92 3.38
C VAL A 59 -5.01 -13.92 2.44
N PHE A 60 -3.70 -14.01 2.29
CA PHE A 60 -2.95 -13.25 1.30
C PHE A 60 -2.46 -14.19 0.20
N ARG A 61 -2.53 -13.78 -1.06
CA ARG A 61 -1.98 -14.53 -2.19
C ARG A 61 -1.07 -13.66 -3.02
N SER A 62 0.03 -14.22 -3.50
CA SER A 62 1.00 -13.53 -4.36
C SER A 62 1.41 -14.37 -5.55
N GLN A 63 1.20 -13.84 -6.75
CA GLN A 63 1.66 -14.42 -8.01
C GLN A 63 2.69 -13.46 -8.61
N LEU A 64 3.95 -13.90 -8.65
CA LEU A 64 5.07 -13.10 -9.14
C LEU A 64 5.46 -13.57 -10.54
N ASP A 65 5.55 -12.61 -11.46
CA ASP A 65 6.06 -12.78 -12.81
C ASP A 65 6.74 -11.47 -13.25
N ASP A 66 7.76 -11.58 -14.09
CA ASP A 66 8.61 -10.47 -14.52
C ASP A 66 7.80 -9.36 -15.23
N ALA A 67 6.74 -9.72 -15.96
CA ALA A 67 5.93 -8.76 -16.72
C ALA A 67 4.64 -8.39 -15.99
N ARG A 68 4.03 -9.31 -15.23
CA ARG A 68 2.77 -9.04 -14.53
C ARG A 68 2.66 -9.81 -13.22
N SER A 69 2.70 -9.09 -12.11
CA SER A 69 2.51 -9.66 -10.78
C SER A 69 1.13 -9.31 -10.20
N ARG A 70 0.60 -10.16 -9.32
CA ARG A 70 -0.72 -9.99 -8.71
C ARG A 70 -0.72 -10.35 -7.23
N PHE A 71 -1.35 -9.52 -6.43
CA PHE A 71 -1.46 -9.67 -4.97
C PHE A 71 -2.92 -9.56 -4.56
N GLU A 72 -3.38 -10.43 -3.67
CA GLU A 72 -4.72 -10.40 -3.11
C GLU A 72 -4.67 -10.48 -1.60
N LEU A 73 -5.59 -9.77 -0.95
CA LEU A 73 -5.83 -9.89 0.48
C LEU A 73 -7.32 -10.04 0.74
N THR A 74 -7.69 -11.08 1.48
CA THR A 74 -9.05 -11.29 1.99
C THR A 74 -9.01 -11.28 3.51
N ILE A 75 -9.98 -10.60 4.12
CA ILE A 75 -10.26 -10.67 5.56
C ILE A 75 -11.68 -11.19 5.78
N THR A 76 -11.86 -12.14 6.70
CA THR A 76 -13.16 -12.71 7.09
C THR A 76 -13.42 -12.49 8.57
N ASN A 77 -14.61 -11.99 8.91
CA ASN A 77 -15.04 -11.85 10.30
C ASN A 77 -15.56 -13.19 10.83
N GLY A 78 -14.77 -13.86 11.67
CA GLY A 78 -15.14 -15.08 12.40
C GLY A 78 -15.82 -14.83 13.74
N ALA A 79 -16.03 -13.58 14.15
CA ALA A 79 -16.76 -13.25 15.38
C ALA A 79 -18.27 -13.42 15.22
N THR A 80 -19.00 -13.39 16.34
CA THR A 80 -20.47 -13.48 16.37
C THR A 80 -21.17 -12.12 16.25
N THR A 81 -20.41 -11.02 16.16
CA THR A 81 -20.94 -9.66 16.01
C THR A 81 -20.35 -8.96 14.79
N PRO A 82 -21.06 -7.97 14.20
CA PRO A 82 -20.49 -7.13 13.16
C PRO A 82 -19.25 -6.37 13.65
N ARG A 83 -18.25 -6.21 12.78
CA ARG A 83 -17.00 -5.49 13.10
C ARG A 83 -16.53 -4.64 11.92
N PRO A 84 -16.10 -3.39 12.14
CA PRO A 84 -15.48 -2.58 11.11
C PRO A 84 -14.08 -3.11 10.80
N VAL A 85 -13.70 -3.07 9.52
CA VAL A 85 -12.33 -3.37 9.07
C VAL A 85 -11.85 -2.33 8.09
N GLN A 86 -10.54 -2.12 8.07
CA GLN A 86 -9.83 -1.56 6.93
C GLN A 86 -8.69 -2.48 6.58
N ILE A 87 -8.45 -2.65 5.28
CA ILE A 87 -7.34 -3.46 4.79
C ILE A 87 -6.60 -2.70 3.70
N ALA A 88 -5.28 -2.84 3.68
CA ALA A 88 -4.45 -2.30 2.60
C ALA A 88 -3.27 -3.24 2.32
N LEU A 89 -2.76 -3.15 1.10
CA LEU A 89 -1.45 -3.65 0.74
C LEU A 89 -0.50 -2.46 0.70
N HIS A 90 0.64 -2.54 1.38
CA HIS A 90 1.58 -1.42 1.51
C HIS A 90 2.89 -1.63 0.70
N PRO A 91 2.83 -1.95 -0.61
CA PRO A 91 4.04 -2.30 -1.36
C PRO A 91 5.03 -1.14 -1.45
N TYR A 92 6.31 -1.43 -1.26
CA TYR A 92 7.42 -0.52 -1.49
C TYR A 92 7.95 -0.79 -2.89
N TRP A 93 7.45 -0.07 -3.90
CA TRP A 93 7.89 -0.28 -5.29
C TRP A 93 9.27 0.33 -5.48
N ALA A 94 10.23 -0.47 -5.92
CA ALA A 94 11.54 0.08 -6.25
C ALA A 94 11.41 1.06 -7.43
N CYS A 95 12.04 2.21 -7.35
CA CYS A 95 12.12 3.18 -8.46
C CYS A 95 13.22 4.19 -8.17
N ASP A 96 13.63 4.95 -9.17
CA ASP A 96 14.37 6.19 -8.92
C ASP A 96 13.37 7.32 -8.62
N ALA A 97 13.15 7.60 -7.32
CA ALA A 97 12.16 8.59 -6.90
C ALA A 97 12.48 10.00 -7.39
N ALA A 98 13.75 10.33 -7.64
CA ALA A 98 14.15 11.66 -8.11
C ALA A 98 13.70 11.92 -9.56
N THR A 99 13.54 10.87 -10.36
CA THR A 99 13.02 10.97 -11.74
C THR A 99 11.59 10.45 -11.87
N ALA A 100 11.04 9.84 -10.82
CA ALA A 100 9.73 9.23 -10.87
C ALA A 100 8.58 10.25 -10.85
N GLU A 101 7.50 9.89 -11.52
CA GLU A 101 6.20 10.53 -11.40
C GLU A 101 5.08 9.49 -11.32
N LEU A 102 4.05 9.78 -10.52
CA LEU A 102 2.82 8.99 -10.47
C LEU A 102 1.70 9.73 -11.20
N SER A 103 1.10 9.09 -12.19
CA SER A 103 -0.01 9.62 -12.98
C SER A 103 -1.23 8.68 -12.98
N GLY A 104 -2.34 9.10 -13.59
CA GLY A 104 -3.60 8.35 -13.64
C GLY A 104 -4.57 8.69 -12.51
N VAL A 105 -4.16 9.56 -11.58
CA VAL A 105 -4.94 9.95 -10.39
C VAL A 105 -5.38 11.43 -10.41
N GLN A 106 -5.12 12.15 -11.50
CA GLN A 106 -5.47 13.56 -11.65
C GLN A 106 -6.98 13.78 -11.56
N GLY A 107 -7.39 14.88 -10.94
CA GLY A 107 -8.80 15.23 -10.68
C GLY A 107 -9.39 14.54 -9.45
N SER A 108 -8.76 13.50 -8.91
CA SER A 108 -9.20 12.83 -7.68
C SER A 108 -9.02 13.73 -6.46
N ARG A 109 -9.91 13.57 -5.48
CA ARG A 109 -9.75 14.17 -4.15
C ARG A 109 -8.80 13.32 -3.31
N PHE A 110 -7.97 13.96 -2.51
CA PHE A 110 -7.11 13.25 -1.56
C PHE A 110 -6.97 14.03 -0.25
N LEU A 111 -6.73 13.30 0.84
CA LEU A 111 -6.21 13.89 2.06
C LEU A 111 -4.69 13.91 1.96
N ASP A 112 -4.11 15.08 2.09
CA ASP A 112 -2.68 15.26 2.29
C ASP A 112 -2.38 15.13 3.78
N LYS A 113 -1.65 14.09 4.19
CA LYS A 113 -1.33 13.86 5.60
C LYS A 113 -0.14 14.70 6.08
N THR A 114 0.57 15.38 5.18
CA THR A 114 1.69 16.28 5.55
C THR A 114 1.19 17.58 6.19
N ASP A 115 -0.01 18.04 5.82
CA ASP A 115 -0.65 19.22 6.41
C ASP A 115 -2.10 18.98 6.90
N GLY A 116 -2.67 17.82 6.62
CA GLY A 116 -4.01 17.42 7.06
C GLY A 116 -5.14 17.98 6.19
N GLU A 117 -4.86 18.55 5.01
CA GLU A 117 -5.86 19.20 4.17
C GLU A 117 -6.44 18.28 3.07
N LEU A 118 -7.70 18.52 2.72
CA LEU A 118 -8.34 17.89 1.56
C LEU A 118 -8.07 18.70 0.30
N LYS A 119 -7.44 18.05 -0.69
CA LYS A 119 -6.97 18.67 -1.92
C LYS A 119 -7.48 17.91 -3.16
N THR A 120 -7.18 18.44 -4.34
CA THR A 120 -7.36 17.76 -5.63
C THR A 120 -6.02 17.54 -6.28
N VAL A 121 -5.81 16.36 -6.86
CA VAL A 121 -4.60 16.08 -7.63
C VAL A 121 -4.65 16.90 -8.93
N GLU A 122 -3.79 17.90 -9.06
CA GLU A 122 -3.76 18.79 -10.24
C GLU A 122 -2.96 18.21 -11.42
N GLY A 123 -1.88 17.47 -11.12
CA GLY A 123 -0.97 16.90 -12.10
C GLY A 123 -0.34 15.60 -11.60
N PRO A 124 0.63 15.03 -12.33
CA PRO A 124 1.40 13.89 -11.81
C PRO A 124 2.04 14.23 -10.46
N LEU A 125 1.99 13.31 -9.50
CA LEU A 125 2.73 13.45 -8.26
C LEU A 125 4.22 13.24 -8.55
N ARG A 126 5.06 14.11 -8.01
CA ARG A 126 6.53 14.03 -8.10
C ARG A 126 7.10 13.96 -6.70
N PHE A 127 8.25 13.33 -6.57
CA PHE A 127 8.89 13.07 -5.28
C PHE A 127 10.13 13.95 -5.10
N GLY A 128 10.61 14.08 -3.87
CA GLY A 128 11.71 14.99 -3.49
C GLY A 128 11.40 15.86 -2.28
N ASN A 129 10.13 15.93 -1.90
CA ASN A 129 9.65 16.27 -0.56
C ASN A 129 8.79 15.11 -0.06
N GLU A 130 8.42 15.12 1.22
CA GLU A 130 7.46 14.16 1.76
C GLU A 130 6.16 14.19 0.94
N THR A 131 5.67 13.01 0.60
CA THR A 131 4.36 12.77 0.01
C THR A 131 3.66 11.74 0.88
N ASP A 132 2.48 12.07 1.41
CA ASP A 132 1.60 11.13 2.11
C ASP A 132 0.15 11.44 1.72
N ALA A 133 -0.27 10.88 0.58
CA ALA A 133 -1.53 11.21 -0.07
C ALA A 133 -2.51 10.05 -0.01
N VAL A 134 -3.65 10.23 0.66
CA VAL A 134 -4.76 9.24 0.70
C VAL A 134 -5.80 9.64 -0.35
N ILE A 135 -5.68 9.06 -1.55
CA ILE A 135 -6.49 9.42 -2.73
C ILE A 135 -7.78 8.60 -2.74
N ALA A 136 -8.93 9.27 -2.77
CA ALA A 136 -10.24 8.61 -2.78
C ALA A 136 -10.65 8.20 -4.21
N GLY A 137 -11.12 6.96 -4.36
CA GLY A 137 -11.75 6.46 -5.58
C GLY A 137 -10.80 6.10 -6.73
N ALA A 138 -9.50 6.31 -6.59
CA ALA A 138 -8.52 5.90 -7.59
C ALA A 138 -8.36 4.36 -7.59
N THR A 139 -8.60 3.74 -8.73
CA THR A 139 -8.47 2.28 -8.93
C THR A 139 -7.37 1.90 -9.92
N SER A 140 -6.69 2.88 -10.49
CA SER A 140 -5.49 2.68 -11.31
C SER A 140 -4.53 3.85 -11.15
N ALA A 141 -3.25 3.57 -11.36
CA ALA A 141 -2.20 4.57 -11.40
C ALA A 141 -1.01 4.04 -12.21
N VAL A 142 -0.16 4.94 -12.66
CA VAL A 142 1.07 4.61 -13.38
C VAL A 142 2.23 5.30 -12.69
N LEU A 143 3.16 4.53 -12.13
CA LEU A 143 4.44 5.02 -11.62
C LEU A 143 5.50 4.83 -12.69
N ARG A 144 6.16 5.91 -13.07
CA ARG A 144 7.15 5.89 -14.13
C ARG A 144 8.40 6.62 -13.69
N ASP A 145 9.55 5.96 -13.80
CA ASP A 145 10.87 6.59 -13.66
C ASP A 145 11.58 6.66 -15.03
N ALA A 146 12.86 7.03 -15.04
CA ALA A 146 13.63 7.14 -16.29
C ALA A 146 13.85 5.80 -17.02
N THR A 147 13.66 4.67 -16.34
CA THR A 147 14.05 3.33 -16.82
C THR A 147 12.88 2.38 -17.02
N ARG A 148 11.77 2.57 -16.30
CA ARG A 148 10.60 1.69 -16.38
C ARG A 148 9.29 2.37 -15.99
N GLU A 149 8.21 1.69 -16.34
CA GLU A 149 6.84 2.01 -16.01
C GLU A 149 6.19 0.83 -15.27
N LEU A 150 5.52 1.13 -14.17
CA LEU A 150 4.67 0.23 -13.39
C LEU A 150 3.22 0.70 -13.52
N THR A 151 2.37 -0.11 -14.14
CA THR A 151 0.93 0.16 -14.23
C THR A 151 0.18 -0.64 -13.17
N PHE A 152 -0.51 0.04 -12.27
CA PHE A 152 -1.29 -0.55 -11.20
C PHE A 152 -2.78 -0.62 -11.56
N THR A 153 -3.39 -1.77 -11.30
CA THR A 153 -4.85 -1.96 -11.37
C THR A 153 -5.33 -2.54 -10.05
N CYS A 154 -6.23 -1.82 -9.38
CA CYS A 154 -6.75 -2.15 -8.07
C CYS A 154 -8.20 -2.61 -8.16
N THR A 155 -8.55 -3.67 -7.43
CA THR A 155 -9.92 -4.21 -7.38
C THR A 155 -10.37 -4.37 -5.94
N GLY A 156 -11.63 -4.03 -5.64
CA GLY A 156 -12.20 -4.14 -4.29
C GLY A 156 -11.75 -3.03 -3.33
N THR A 157 -11.01 -2.04 -3.83
CA THR A 157 -10.44 -0.92 -3.07
C THR A 157 -11.30 0.33 -3.27
N ASP A 158 -11.26 1.24 -2.30
CA ASP A 158 -11.92 2.55 -2.38
C ASP A 158 -10.94 3.73 -2.23
N HIS A 159 -9.68 3.44 -1.87
CA HIS A 159 -8.60 4.42 -1.82
C HIS A 159 -7.30 3.87 -2.42
N LEU A 160 -6.45 4.80 -2.84
CA LEU A 160 -5.06 4.56 -3.20
C LEU A 160 -4.20 5.48 -2.33
N VAL A 161 -3.35 4.92 -1.48
CA VAL A 161 -2.38 5.71 -0.70
C VAL A 161 -1.07 5.80 -1.48
N VAL A 162 -0.49 6.98 -1.54
CA VAL A 162 0.81 7.22 -2.17
C VAL A 162 1.73 7.81 -1.13
N TRP A 163 2.84 7.12 -0.84
CA TRP A 163 3.78 7.55 0.18
C TRP A 163 5.23 7.52 -0.30
N ASN A 164 5.96 8.58 0.03
CA ASN A 164 7.42 8.67 -0.03
C ASN A 164 7.84 9.65 1.06
N PRO A 165 8.75 9.28 1.98
CA PRO A 165 9.12 10.13 3.10
C PRO A 165 9.86 11.40 2.67
N GLY A 166 10.49 11.39 1.49
CA GLY A 166 11.42 12.45 1.10
C GLY A 166 12.69 12.48 1.96
N PRO A 167 13.67 13.31 1.57
CA PRO A 167 15.00 13.32 2.19
C PRO A 167 15.01 13.78 3.65
N ASP A 168 14.15 14.73 4.01
CA ASP A 168 14.16 15.31 5.36
C ASP A 168 13.56 14.35 6.38
N VAL A 169 12.41 13.74 6.09
CA VAL A 169 11.80 12.73 6.97
C VAL A 169 12.66 11.48 7.07
N CYS A 170 13.27 11.01 5.97
CA CYS A 170 14.14 9.83 6.01
C CYS A 170 15.32 10.02 6.95
N ARG A 171 15.98 11.19 6.89
CA ARG A 171 17.15 11.51 7.73
C ARG A 171 16.80 11.65 9.21
N ASP A 172 15.58 12.06 9.52
CA ASP A 172 15.11 12.21 10.90
C ASP A 172 14.50 10.90 11.45
N ALA A 173 14.24 9.91 10.60
CA ALA A 173 13.68 8.62 10.99
C ALA A 173 14.78 7.66 11.50
N GLU A 174 14.53 7.01 12.64
CA GLU A 174 15.48 6.04 13.20
C GLU A 174 15.46 4.69 12.47
N ASP A 175 14.40 4.40 11.72
CA ASP A 175 14.10 3.11 11.10
C ASP A 175 14.23 3.10 9.57
N LEU A 176 14.62 4.21 8.95
CA LEU A 176 14.95 4.29 7.53
C LEU A 176 16.39 4.74 7.34
N GLY A 177 17.00 4.35 6.23
CA GLY A 177 18.26 4.95 5.80
C GLY A 177 18.04 6.36 5.25
N ASP A 178 19.00 7.25 5.47
CA ASP A 178 18.96 8.64 4.99
C ASP A 178 18.61 8.77 3.50
N ASP A 179 19.09 7.83 2.67
CA ASP A 179 18.89 7.81 1.21
C ASP A 179 17.78 6.86 0.74
N ASP A 180 17.11 6.13 1.65
CA ASP A 180 16.12 5.11 1.27
C ASP A 180 14.96 5.73 0.45
N TRP A 181 14.56 6.96 0.78
CA TRP A 181 13.50 7.70 0.06
C TRP A 181 13.73 7.78 -1.45
N ALA A 182 15.00 7.79 -1.91
CA ALA A 182 15.33 7.93 -3.32
C ALA A 182 15.05 6.66 -4.13
N HIS A 183 14.79 5.54 -3.44
CA HIS A 183 14.80 4.21 -4.04
C HIS A 183 13.42 3.54 -4.08
N PHE A 184 12.38 4.20 -3.59
CA PHE A 184 11.04 3.64 -3.62
C PHE A 184 9.93 4.69 -3.65
N VAL A 185 8.74 4.23 -4.06
CA VAL A 185 7.47 4.90 -3.81
C VAL A 185 6.47 3.83 -3.37
N CYS A 186 5.71 4.11 -2.32
CA CYS A 186 4.58 3.28 -1.93
C CYS A 186 3.34 3.69 -2.74
N VAL A 187 2.68 2.69 -3.35
CA VAL A 187 1.40 2.85 -4.05
C VAL A 187 0.48 1.75 -3.58
N GLU A 188 -0.45 2.11 -2.72
CA GLU A 188 -1.09 1.20 -1.78
C GLU A 188 -2.60 1.12 -2.03
N PRO A 189 -3.09 0.02 -2.60
CA PRO A 189 -4.53 -0.22 -2.68
C PRO A 189 -5.09 -0.43 -1.27
N ALA A 190 -6.13 0.33 -0.94
CA ALA A 190 -6.76 0.26 0.36
C ALA A 190 -8.29 0.20 0.27
N LEU A 191 -8.88 -0.52 1.21
CA LEU A 191 -10.30 -0.49 1.52
C LEU A 191 -10.45 0.16 2.90
N LEU A 192 -10.76 1.46 2.92
CA LEU A 192 -10.85 2.27 4.13
C LEU A 192 -12.29 2.56 4.54
N GLY A 193 -13.27 2.35 3.67
CA GLY A 193 -14.68 2.69 3.87
C GLY A 193 -14.94 4.19 3.69
N GLU A 194 -16.23 4.55 3.64
CA GLU A 194 -16.68 5.94 3.63
C GLU A 194 -16.12 6.71 4.82
N ASP A 195 -15.63 7.93 4.56
CA ASP A 195 -14.92 8.77 5.53
C ASP A 195 -13.76 8.08 6.27
N ARG A 196 -13.22 6.98 5.71
CA ARG A 196 -12.19 6.14 6.32
C ARG A 196 -12.62 5.57 7.68
N ARG A 197 -13.91 5.22 7.83
CA ARG A 197 -14.46 4.59 9.06
C ARG A 197 -14.47 3.06 9.04
N GLY A 198 -14.03 2.46 7.94
CA GLY A 198 -14.02 1.02 7.72
C GLY A 198 -15.30 0.49 7.10
N VAL A 199 -15.19 -0.73 6.56
CA VAL A 199 -16.33 -1.51 6.07
C VAL A 199 -16.76 -2.46 7.18
N THR A 200 -18.05 -2.47 7.51
CA THR A 200 -18.58 -3.38 8.54
C THR A 200 -18.82 -4.76 7.95
N LEU A 201 -18.12 -5.77 8.47
CA LEU A 201 -18.34 -7.17 8.14
C LEU A 201 -19.26 -7.79 9.18
N ILE A 202 -20.40 -8.32 8.75
CA ILE A 202 -21.26 -9.18 9.58
C ILE A 202 -20.58 -10.54 9.84
N PRO A 203 -21.03 -11.34 10.82
CA PRO A 203 -20.49 -12.67 11.08
C PRO A 203 -20.41 -13.55 9.82
N GLY A 204 -19.23 -14.12 9.56
CA GLY A 204 -18.93 -14.95 8.40
C GLY A 204 -18.72 -14.19 7.07
N ALA A 205 -18.95 -12.87 7.03
CA ALA A 205 -18.70 -12.08 5.83
C ALA A 205 -17.21 -11.77 5.64
N SER A 206 -16.85 -11.49 4.38
CA SER A 206 -15.49 -11.19 3.96
C SER A 206 -15.43 -9.92 3.11
N ALA A 207 -14.28 -9.25 3.15
CA ALA A 207 -13.88 -8.25 2.16
C ALA A 207 -12.57 -8.67 1.51
N SER A 208 -12.39 -8.31 0.24
CA SER A 208 -11.18 -8.62 -0.52
C SER A 208 -10.71 -7.41 -1.32
N ILE A 209 -9.40 -7.20 -1.35
CA ILE A 209 -8.72 -6.27 -2.25
C ILE A 209 -7.71 -7.03 -3.11
N ALA A 210 -7.44 -6.52 -4.30
CA ALA A 210 -6.41 -7.04 -5.18
C ALA A 210 -5.64 -5.92 -5.86
N LEU A 211 -4.37 -6.19 -6.13
CA LEU A 211 -3.44 -5.34 -6.85
C LEU A 211 -2.80 -6.15 -7.98
N GLU A 212 -2.99 -5.70 -9.20
CA GLU A 212 -2.21 -6.17 -10.34
C GLU A 212 -1.23 -5.08 -10.75
N VAL A 213 0.02 -5.47 -10.99
CA VAL A 213 1.08 -4.59 -11.49
C VAL A 213 1.63 -5.15 -12.79
N ALA A 214 1.63 -4.34 -13.85
CA ALA A 214 2.33 -4.65 -15.09
C ALA A 214 3.62 -3.82 -15.18
N VAL A 215 4.71 -4.45 -15.60
CA VAL A 215 6.04 -3.83 -15.71
C VAL A 215 6.44 -3.68 -17.17
N ALA A 216 6.84 -2.48 -17.56
CA ALA A 216 7.38 -2.20 -18.89
C ALA A 216 8.72 -1.46 -18.78
N ALA A 217 9.75 -1.94 -19.49
CA ALA A 217 11.01 -1.22 -19.61
C ALA A 217 10.84 -0.03 -20.57
N LEU A 218 11.55 1.06 -20.29
CA LEU A 218 11.60 2.23 -21.16
C LEU A 218 12.89 2.24 -22.00
N PRO A 219 12.85 2.82 -23.22
CA PRO A 219 14.01 2.90 -24.12
C PRO A 219 15.16 3.76 -23.59
#